data_AF-X6Q1X4-F1
#
_entry.id   AF-X6Q1X4-F1
#
_cell.length_a   1.000
_cell.length_b   1.000
_cell.length_c   1.000
_cell.angle_alpha   90.00
_cell.angle_beta   90.00
_cell.angle_gamma   90.00
#
_symmetry.space_group_name_H-M   'P 1'
#
loop_
_entity.id
_entity.type
_entity.pdbx_description
1 polymer ?
#
loop_
_entity_poly.entity_id
_entity_poly.type
_entity_poly.pdbx_seq_one_letter_code
_entity_poly.pdbx_strand_id
1 'polypeptide(L)' 'MEISVIENNGVELCFDGYSLFQDNNIIQELQKTYLSIIKYGFYIFDSIGISFSGFEEKEGQRTITVYSPHYWDAVIK' A
#
# COMPACT_ATOMS: atom_id res chain seq x y z
N MET A 1 -8.34 9.28 -9.87
CA MET A 1 -7.38 10.09 -9.10
C MET A 1 -6.37 9.12 -8.53
N GLU A 2 -5.09 9.36 -8.77
CA GLU A 2 -4.00 8.54 -8.26
C GLU A 2 -3.22 9.35 -7.22
N ILE A 3 -2.90 8.73 -6.09
CA ILE A 3 -2.15 9.35 -5.00
C ILE A 3 -1.02 8.40 -4.62
N SER A 4 0.21 8.88 -4.72
CA SER A 4 1.37 8.19 -4.14
C SER A 4 1.70 8.81 -2.80
N VAL A 5 1.70 7.98 -1.77
CA VAL A 5 2.07 8.34 -0.40
C VAL A 5 3.42 7.70 -0.11
N ILE A 6 4.34 8.51 0.39
CA ILE A 6 5.68 8.07 0.77
C ILE A 6 5.71 7.94 2.29
N GLU A 7 6.35 6.88 2.79
CA GLU A 7 6.53 6.65 4.22
C GLU A 7 7.14 7.88 4.92
N ASN A 8 6.41 8.40 5.90
CA ASN A 8 6.80 9.55 6.71
C ASN A 8 6.21 9.41 8.12
N ASN A 9 6.94 9.84 9.14
CA ASN A 9 6.58 9.70 10.57
C ASN A 9 5.27 10.38 10.99
N GLY A 10 4.61 11.13 10.11
CA GLY A 10 3.35 11.82 10.38
C GLY A 10 2.19 11.42 9.47
N VAL A 11 2.37 10.46 8.55
CA VAL A 11 1.32 10.05 7.62
C VAL A 11 0.91 8.62 7.92
N GLU A 12 -0.38 8.43 8.22
CA GLU A 12 -0.98 7.13 8.41
C GLU A 12 -1.90 6.81 7.23
N LEU A 13 -1.68 5.65 6.61
CA LEU A 13 -2.51 5.15 5.51
C LEU A 13 -3.13 3.82 5.96
N CYS A 14 -4.45 3.81 6.16
CA CYS A 14 -5.16 2.65 6.69
C CYS A 14 -6.08 2.02 5.64
N PHE A 15 -6.09 0.69 5.58
CA PHE A 15 -7.05 -0.08 4.77
C PHE A 15 -7.50 -1.31 5.55
N ASP A 16 -8.82 -1.53 5.64
CA ASP A 16 -9.42 -2.70 6.32
C ASP A 16 -8.88 -2.92 7.75
N GLY A 17 -8.65 -1.84 8.49
CA GLY A 17 -8.10 -1.88 9.85
C GLY A 17 -6.58 -2.06 9.95
N TYR A 18 -5.87 -2.19 8.83
CA TYR A 18 -4.41 -2.31 8.78
C TYR A 18 -3.75 -0.96 8.51
N SER A 19 -2.64 -0.68 9.21
CA SER A 19 -1.74 0.42 8.86
C SER A 19 -0.76 -0.05 7.79
N LEU A 20 -0.82 0.56 6.62
CA LEU A 20 -0.08 0.07 5.45
C LEU A 20 1.44 0.36 5.50
N PHE A 21 1.88 1.31 6.32
CA PHE A 21 3.31 1.62 6.48
C PHE A 21 3.95 0.93 7.69
N GLN A 22 3.20 0.75 8.78
CA GLN A 22 3.76 0.28 10.05
C GLN A 22 3.91 -1.24 10.13
N ASP A 23 3.10 -1.99 9.38
CA ASP A 23 3.16 -3.45 9.40
C ASP A 23 4.17 -3.97 8.37
N ASN A 24 5.26 -4.57 8.86
CA ASN A 24 6.31 -5.16 8.03
C ASN A 24 5.83 -6.35 7.19
N ASN A 25 4.69 -6.95 7.54
CA ASN A 25 4.11 -8.09 6.82
C ASN A 25 2.80 -7.72 6.10
N ILE A 26 2.55 -6.44 5.89
CA ILE A 26 1.27 -5.98 5.32
C ILE A 26 0.95 -6.64 3.98
N ILE A 27 1.95 -6.85 3.12
CA ILE A 27 1.76 -7.49 1.82
C ILE A 27 1.25 -8.91 2.00
N GLN A 28 1.85 -9.67 2.93
CA GLN A 28 1.46 -11.04 3.23
C GLN A 28 0.08 -11.11 3.87
N GLU A 29 -0.27 -10.16 4.74
CA GLU A 29 -1.61 -10.07 5.35
C GLU A 29 -2.67 -9.80 4.28
N LEU A 30 -2.45 -8.82 3.39
CA LEU A 30 -3.38 -8.54 2.30
C LEU A 30 -3.51 -9.71 1.32
N GLN A 31 -2.42 -10.44 1.06
CA GLN A 31 -2.43 -11.62 0.19
C GLN A 31 -3.31 -12.78 0.71
N LYS A 32 -3.69 -12.78 2.00
CA LYS A 32 -4.65 -13.76 2.53
C LYS A 32 -6.06 -13.58 1.94
N THR A 33 -6.39 -12.36 1.54
CA THR A 33 -7.75 -11.97 1.09
C THR A 33 -7.77 -11.51 -0.36
N TYR A 34 -6.72 -10.82 -0.81
CA TYR A 34 -6.67 -10.17 -2.12
C TYR A 34 -5.56 -10.75 -2.98
N LEU A 35 -5.88 -11.02 -4.24
CA LEU A 35 -4.87 -11.42 -5.22
C LEU A 35 -3.94 -10.24 -5.52
N SER A 36 -2.64 -10.51 -5.47
CA SER A 36 -1.60 -9.55 -5.87
C SER A 36 -0.80 -10.09 -7.05
N ILE A 37 -0.33 -9.19 -7.91
CA ILE A 37 0.73 -9.50 -8.88
C ILE A 37 1.99 -8.73 -8.52
N ILE A 38 3.16 -9.28 -8.86
CA ILE A 38 4.43 -8.57 -8.75
C ILE A 38 4.85 -8.13 -10.15
N LYS A 39 5.06 -6.83 -10.35
CA LYS A 39 5.49 -6.27 -11.64
C LYS A 39 6.39 -5.06 -11.42
N TYR A 40 7.58 -5.07 -12.04
CA TYR A 40 8.58 -3.99 -11.94
C TYR A 40 9.00 -3.62 -10.50
N GLY A 41 9.00 -4.58 -9.56
CA GLY A 41 9.28 -4.32 -8.14
C GLY A 41 8.07 -3.79 -7.35
N PHE A 42 6.89 -3.70 -7.98
CA PHE A 42 5.66 -3.33 -7.30
C PHE A 42 4.81 -4.55 -6.98
N TYR A 43 4.28 -4.61 -5.76
CA TYR A 43 3.17 -5.48 -5.42
C TYR A 43 1.87 -4.75 -5.73
N ILE A 44 1.08 -5.26 -6.67
CA ILE A 44 -0.13 -4.62 -7.18
C ILE A 44 -1.35 -5.43 -6.76
N PHE A 45 -2.25 -4.82 -5.97
CA PHE A 45 -3.52 -5.38 -5.54
C PHE A 45 -4.66 -4.68 -6.28
N ASP A 46 -4.98 -5.18 -7.48
CA ASP A 46 -5.89 -4.52 -8.42
C ASP A 46 -7.33 -4.45 -7.88
N SER A 47 -7.76 -5.46 -7.10
CA SER A 47 -9.10 -5.52 -6.52
C SER A 47 -9.41 -4.39 -5.55
N ILE A 48 -8.40 -3.91 -4.82
CA ILE A 48 -8.50 -2.83 -3.81
C ILE A 48 -7.79 -1.55 -4.27
N GLY A 49 -7.21 -1.57 -5.47
CA GLY A 49 -6.65 -0.41 -6.15
C GLY A 49 -5.43 0.20 -5.47
N ILE A 50 -4.55 -0.63 -4.91
CA ILE A 50 -3.28 -0.19 -4.33
C ILE A 50 -2.07 -0.91 -4.93
N SER A 51 -0.93 -0.23 -4.88
CA SER A 51 0.37 -0.85 -5.13
C SER A 51 1.42 -0.41 -4.12
N PHE A 52 2.32 -1.32 -3.79
CA PHE A 52 3.43 -1.11 -2.86
C PHE A 52 4.75 -1.17 -3.63
N SER A 53 5.68 -0.27 -3.31
CA SER A 53 7.09 -0.35 -3.68
C SER A 53 7.98 0.04 -2.51
N GLY A 54 9.24 -0.39 -2.50
CA GLY A 54 10.12 -0.09 -1.38
C GLY A 54 9.97 -1.05 -0.19
N PHE A 55 9.30 -2.19 -0.38
CA PHE A 55 8.96 -3.12 0.72
C PHE A 55 9.89 -4.33 0.83
N GLU A 56 10.84 -4.49 -0.10
CA GLU A 56 11.94 -5.44 0.08
C GLU A 56 13.05 -4.82 0.95
N GLU A 57 13.76 -5.64 1.75
CA GLU A 57 14.82 -5.20 2.68
C GLU A 57 15.94 -4.36 2.03
N LYS A 58 16.09 -4.44 0.70
CA LYS A 58 17.11 -3.72 -0.07
C LYS A 58 16.59 -2.48 -0.78
N GLU A 59 15.29 -2.28 -0.80
CA GLU A 59 14.69 -1.09 -1.38
C GLU A 59 14.63 0.03 -0.33
N GLY A 60 14.72 1.28 -0.80
CA GLY A 60 14.82 2.45 0.08
C GLY A 60 13.50 2.78 0.77
N GLN A 61 12.96 3.96 0.48
CA GLN A 61 11.76 4.47 1.14
C GLN A 61 10.51 3.77 0.61
N ARG A 62 9.67 3.24 1.53
CA ARG A 62 8.39 2.61 1.19
C ARG A 62 7.44 3.63 0.57
N THR A 63 6.81 3.26 -0.53
CA THR A 63 5.81 4.06 -1.22
C THR A 63 4.57 3.22 -1.48
N ILE A 64 3.40 3.81 -1.26
CA ILE A 64 2.11 3.19 -1.54
C ILE A 64 1.37 4.08 -2.52
N THR A 65 0.98 3.53 -3.66
CA THR A 65 0.16 4.23 -4.64
C THR A 65 -1.26 3.71 -4.56
N VAL A 66 -2.21 4.62 -4.31
CA VAL A 66 -3.64 4.36 -4.37
C VAL A 66 -4.15 4.90 -5.71
N TYR A 67 -4.65 4.02 -6.57
CA TYR A 67 -5.12 4.38 -7.92
C TYR A 67 -6.62 4.10 -8.14
N SER A 68 -7.30 3.43 -7.20
CA SER A 68 -8.77 3.33 -7.20
C SER A 68 -9.37 4.05 -5.98
N PRO A 69 -9.94 5.27 -6.16
CA PRO A 69 -10.49 6.05 -5.05
C PRO A 69 -11.81 5.50 -4.49
N HIS A 70 -12.40 4.46 -5.10
CA HIS A 70 -13.68 3.89 -4.65
C HIS A 70 -13.59 3.07 -3.34
N TYR A 71 -12.38 2.83 -2.82
CA TYR A 71 -12.12 2.00 -1.63
C TYR A 71 -11.59 2.77 -0.42
N TRP A 72 -11.43 4.10 -0.50
CA TRP A 72 -10.67 4.87 0.48
C TRP A 72 -11.52 6.00 1.07
N ASP A 73 -12.03 5.78 2.28
CA ASP A 73 -12.98 6.69 2.95
C ASP A 73 -12.38 8.04 3.37
N ALA A 74 -11.05 8.13 3.57
CA ALA A 74 -10.37 9.40 3.83
C ALA A 74 -8.85 9.26 3.64
N VAL A 75 -8.23 10.24 2.96
CA VAL A 75 -6.80 10.55 3.15
C VAL A 75 -6.75 11.55 4.30
N ILE A 76 -6.43 11.09 5.51
CA ILE A 76 -6.27 11.98 6.67
C ILE A 76 -4.92 12.70 6.51
N LYS A 77 -4.97 14.03 6.56
CA LYS A 77 -3.84 14.95 6.35
C LYS A 77 -3.11 15.26 7.65
#